data_AF-A0A6G3WYZ4-F1
#
_entry.id   AF-A0A6G3WYZ4-F1
#
_cell.length_a   1.000
_cell.length_b   1.000
_cell.length_c   1.000
_cell.angle_alpha   90.00
_cell.angle_beta   90.00
_cell.angle_gamma   90.00
#
_symmetry.space_group_name_H-M   'P 1'
#
loop_
_entity.id
_entity.type
_entity.pdbx_description
1 polymer ?
#
loop_
_entity_poly.entity_id
_entity_poly.type
_entity_poly.pdbx_seq_one_letter_code
_entity_poly.pdbx_strand_id
1 'polypeptide(L)'
;NWFRRVLAQEDAPPLFAPPAGGGDGAEGRDGGWDLAGDATYEQALAQWEAEVARARQNCAARALDDTSPFMGAQVTLRWIYTHMIGEYARHCGHADLVRERVDGRTGV
;
A
#
# COMPACT_ATOMS: atom_id res chain seq x y z
N ASN A 1 -3.26 2.93 -1.72
CA ASN A 1 -4.63 2.46 -2.03
C ASN A 1 -4.91 2.56 -3.53
N TRP A 2 -4.21 1.76 -4.33
CA TRP A 2 -4.23 1.88 -5.80
C TRP A 2 -5.58 1.47 -6.40
N PHE A 3 -6.18 0.39 -5.92
CA PHE A 3 -7.43 -0.12 -6.47
C PHE A 3 -8.65 0.78 -6.18
N ARG A 4 -8.61 1.62 -5.14
CA ARG A 4 -9.68 2.60 -4.87
C ARG A 4 -9.37 3.93 -5.53
N ARG A 5 -8.21 4.52 -5.25
CA ARG A 5 -7.86 5.88 -5.70
C ARG A 5 -7.48 5.96 -7.17
N VAL A 6 -6.83 4.93 -7.73
CA VAL A 6 -6.36 4.95 -9.12
C VAL A 6 -7.26 4.13 -10.03
N LEU A 7 -7.59 2.88 -9.68
CA LEU A 7 -8.47 2.07 -10.53
C LEU A 7 -9.91 2.59 -10.51
N ALA A 8 -10.50 2.72 -9.32
CA ALA A 8 -11.91 3.11 -9.17
C ALA A 8 -12.15 4.63 -9.08
N GLN A 9 -11.08 5.43 -9.00
CA GLN A 9 -11.15 6.90 -8.87
C GLN A 9 -12.01 7.35 -7.68
N GLU A 10 -12.04 6.54 -6.61
CA GLU A 10 -12.71 6.90 -5.36
C GLU A 10 -11.96 8.03 -4.66
N ASP A 11 -12.71 8.97 -4.09
CA ASP A 11 -12.19 9.93 -3.13
C ASP A 11 -11.97 9.24 -1.77
N ALA A 12 -10.84 8.56 -1.66
CA ALA A 12 -10.43 7.82 -0.46
C ALA A 12 -9.15 8.43 0.13
N PRO A 13 -9.11 8.72 1.44
CA PRO A 13 -7.93 9.24 2.09
C PRO A 13 -6.78 8.20 2.10
N PRO A 14 -5.51 8.63 2.24
CA PRO A 14 -4.43 7.72 2.55
C PRO A 14 -4.65 7.08 3.92
N LEU A 15 -4.34 5.79 4.07
CA LEU A 15 -4.53 5.08 5.34
C LEU A 15 -3.46 5.37 6.38
N PHE A 16 -2.22 5.61 5.92
CA PHE A 16 -1.05 5.86 6.77
C PHE A 16 -0.39 7.17 6.34
N ALA A 17 -1.17 8.26 6.31
CA ALA A 17 -0.62 9.58 6.02
C ALA A 17 0.31 10.01 7.18
N PRO A 18 1.43 10.71 6.90
CA PRO A 18 2.22 11.32 7.95
C PRO A 18 1.33 12.25 8.80
N PRO A 19 1.56 12.34 10.12
CA PRO A 19 0.83 13.29 10.95
C PRO A 19 1.04 14.73 10.46
N ALA A 20 -0.04 15.52 10.47
CA ALA A 20 0.03 16.92 10.08
C ALA A 20 0.94 17.71 11.04
N GLY A 21 2.01 18.31 10.53
CA GLY A 21 2.90 19.18 11.31
C GLY A 21 4.15 18.54 11.90
N GLY A 22 4.50 17.29 11.54
CA GLY A 22 5.80 16.68 11.85
C GLY A 22 6.91 17.30 10.99
N GLY A 23 7.64 18.25 11.58
CA GLY A 23 8.60 19.11 10.88
C GLY A 23 9.91 18.46 10.46
N ASP A 24 10.66 19.29 9.73
CA ASP A 24 12.06 19.19 9.27
C ASP A 24 12.37 18.66 7.87
N GLY A 25 11.41 18.62 6.94
CA GLY A 25 11.77 18.62 5.51
C GLY A 25 12.57 17.39 5.04
N ALA A 26 12.67 16.34 5.84
CA ALA A 26 12.93 15.01 5.35
C ALA A 26 11.67 14.56 4.61
N GLU A 27 11.68 14.76 3.29
CA GLU A 27 10.76 14.16 2.31
C GLU A 27 10.85 12.63 2.37
N GLY A 28 10.44 12.02 3.48
CA GLY A 28 10.23 10.60 3.58
C GLY A 28 8.95 10.26 2.83
N ARG A 29 9.08 9.88 1.55
CA ARG A 29 7.97 9.39 0.71
C ARG A 29 7.21 8.18 1.29
N ASP A 30 7.67 7.63 2.42
CA ASP A 30 7.21 6.39 3.04
C ASP A 30 6.76 6.54 4.51
N GLY A 31 6.30 7.71 4.97
CA GLY A 31 5.51 7.79 6.23
C GLY A 31 6.23 7.46 7.54
N GLY A 32 7.56 7.38 7.57
CA GLY A 32 8.36 7.23 8.79
C GLY A 32 8.25 5.85 9.48
N TRP A 33 8.87 5.73 10.65
CA TRP A 33 8.80 4.56 11.54
C TRP A 33 7.94 4.82 12.79
N ASP A 34 7.25 5.96 12.81
CA ASP A 34 6.43 6.38 13.94
C ASP A 34 5.11 5.60 13.93
N LEU A 35 4.82 4.96 15.06
CA LEU A 35 3.56 4.27 15.28
C LEU A 35 2.72 5.10 16.25
N ALA A 36 1.39 5.14 16.02
CA ALA A 36 0.47 5.67 17.01
C ALA A 36 0.59 4.84 18.31
N GLY A 37 0.43 5.49 19.48
CA GLY A 37 0.62 4.83 20.77
C GLY A 37 -0.38 3.69 21.05
N ASP A 38 -1.49 3.65 20.32
CA ASP A 38 -2.52 2.62 20.37
C ASP A 38 -2.50 1.68 19.15
N ALA A 39 -1.48 1.76 18.29
CA ALA A 39 -1.37 0.90 17.12
C ALA A 39 -1.17 -0.57 17.51
N THR A 40 -2.02 -1.45 16.98
CA THR A 40 -1.96 -2.89 17.19
C THR A 40 -1.82 -3.66 15.88
N TYR A 41 -1.28 -4.87 15.96
CA TYR A 41 -1.20 -5.78 14.82
C TYR A 41 -2.60 -6.11 14.29
N GLU A 42 -3.55 -6.34 15.17
CA GLU A 42 -4.92 -6.71 14.83
C GLU A 42 -5.62 -5.61 14.03
N GLN A 43 -5.45 -4.35 14.42
CA GLN A 43 -5.96 -3.20 13.66
C GLN A 43 -5.31 -3.11 12.28
N ALA A 44 -3.99 -3.28 12.20
CA ALA A 44 -3.26 -3.22 10.93
C ALA A 44 -3.69 -4.35 9.98
N LEU A 45 -3.84 -5.57 10.51
CA LEU A 45 -4.29 -6.73 9.75
C LEU A 45 -5.73 -6.54 9.24
N ALA A 46 -6.66 -6.15 10.13
CA ALA A 46 -8.05 -5.91 9.74
C ALA A 46 -8.17 -4.80 8.67
N GLN A 47 -7.36 -3.75 8.79
CA GLN A 47 -7.30 -2.68 7.79
C GLN A 47 -6.76 -3.19 6.45
N TRP A 48 -5.72 -4.03 6.46
CA TRP A 48 -5.19 -4.66 5.24
C TRP A 48 -6.21 -5.60 4.59
N GLU A 49 -6.87 -6.46 5.35
CA GLU A 49 -7.91 -7.38 4.85
C GLU A 49 -9.08 -6.62 4.22
N ALA A 50 -9.52 -5.54 4.85
CA ALA A 50 -10.58 -4.68 4.32
C ALA A 50 -10.19 -4.06 2.97
N GLU A 51 -8.93 -3.63 2.81
CA GLU A 51 -8.44 -3.09 1.54
C GLU A 51 -8.27 -4.15 0.46
N VAL A 52 -7.85 -5.37 0.82
CA VAL A 52 -7.82 -6.51 -0.10
C VAL A 52 -9.24 -6.85 -0.58
N ALA A 53 -10.22 -6.86 0.32
CA ALA A 53 -11.62 -7.11 -0.04
C ALA A 53 -12.16 -6.05 -1.01
N ARG A 54 -11.90 -4.76 -0.74
CA ARG A 54 -12.28 -3.64 -1.63
C ARG A 54 -11.57 -3.73 -2.98
N ALA A 55 -10.28 -4.06 -3.00
CA ALA A 55 -9.54 -4.26 -4.23
C ALA A 55 -10.16 -5.37 -5.09
N ARG A 56 -10.52 -6.52 -4.49
CA ARG A 56 -11.20 -7.61 -5.20
C ARG A 56 -12.54 -7.18 -5.78
N GLN A 57 -13.36 -6.45 -5.01
CA GLN A 57 -14.64 -5.92 -5.49
C GLN A 57 -14.44 -4.97 -6.68
N ASN A 58 -13.50 -4.03 -6.59
CA ASN A 58 -13.23 -3.05 -7.64
C ASN A 58 -12.71 -3.69 -8.94
N CYS A 59 -12.07 -4.85 -8.84
CA CYS A 59 -11.54 -5.58 -10.00
C CYS A 59 -12.52 -6.59 -10.60
N ALA A 60 -13.52 -7.07 -9.86
CA ALA A 60 -14.33 -8.24 -10.23
C ALA A 60 -15.06 -8.10 -11.58
N ALA A 61 -15.44 -6.88 -11.95
CA ALA A 61 -16.19 -6.59 -13.19
C ALA A 61 -15.31 -5.99 -14.31
N ARG A 62 -13.98 -5.98 -14.16
CA ARG A 62 -13.06 -5.31 -15.07
C ARG A 62 -12.20 -6.29 -15.86
N ALA A 63 -11.96 -5.97 -17.12
CA ALA A 63 -10.96 -6.65 -17.93
C ALA A 63 -9.55 -6.15 -17.59
N LEU A 64 -8.53 -6.97 -17.84
CA LEU A 64 -7.14 -6.62 -17.58
C LEU A 64 -6.66 -5.41 -18.39
N ASP A 65 -7.26 -5.17 -19.56
CA ASP A 65 -6.88 -4.08 -20.45
C ASP A 65 -7.78 -2.84 -20.27
N ASP A 66 -8.74 -2.86 -19.33
CA ASP A 66 -9.48 -1.66 -18.93
C ASP A 66 -8.51 -0.63 -18.34
N THR A 67 -8.73 0.64 -18.69
CA THR A 67 -7.82 1.73 -18.30
C THR A 67 -8.44 2.68 -17.28
N SER A 68 -7.58 3.29 -16.46
CA SER A 68 -7.90 4.39 -15.57
C SER A 68 -6.87 5.52 -15.70
N PRO A 69 -7.28 6.79 -15.52
CA PRO A 69 -6.35 7.92 -15.58
C PRO A 69 -5.41 7.92 -14.39
N PHE A 70 -4.14 8.21 -14.65
CA PHE A 70 -3.10 8.36 -13.64
C PHE A 70 -1.99 9.29 -14.14
N MET A 71 -1.76 10.40 -13.43
CA MET A 71 -0.67 11.35 -13.71
C MET A 71 -0.59 11.82 -15.18
N GLY A 72 -1.75 12.17 -15.78
CA GLY A 72 -1.83 12.66 -17.16
C GLY A 72 -1.70 11.56 -18.24
N ALA A 73 -1.66 10.29 -17.84
CA ALA A 73 -1.64 9.14 -18.73
C ALA A 73 -2.77 8.15 -18.38
N GLN A 74 -2.90 7.08 -19.17
CA GLN A 74 -3.78 5.94 -18.89
C GLN A 74 -2.94 4.74 -18.46
N VAL A 75 -3.37 4.07 -17.39
CA VAL A 75 -2.80 2.78 -16.94
C VAL A 75 -3.86 1.70 -17.00
N THR A 76 -3.48 0.49 -17.42
CA THR A 76 -4.39 -0.67 -17.45
C THR A 76 -4.49 -1.33 -16.08
N LEU A 77 -5.57 -2.08 -15.82
CA LEU A 77 -5.66 -2.95 -14.64
C LEU A 77 -4.48 -3.93 -14.56
N ARG A 78 -4.05 -4.48 -15.70
CA ARG A 78 -2.84 -5.31 -15.79
C ARG A 78 -1.60 -4.58 -15.28
N TRP A 79 -1.40 -3.33 -15.70
CA TRP A 79 -0.28 -2.51 -15.24
C TRP A 79 -0.36 -2.28 -13.72
N ILE A 80 -1.55 -1.96 -13.20
CA ILE A 80 -1.77 -1.75 -11.77
C ILE A 80 -1.45 -3.02 -10.96
N TYR A 81 -1.87 -4.20 -11.43
CA TYR A 81 -1.52 -5.46 -10.77
C TYR A 81 -0.01 -5.70 -10.74
N THR A 82 0.68 -5.55 -11.89
CA THR A 82 2.14 -5.73 -11.95
C THR A 82 2.85 -4.74 -11.03
N HIS A 83 2.41 -3.48 -11.01
CA HIS A 83 2.94 -2.47 -10.10
C HIS A 83 2.76 -2.88 -8.63
N MET A 84 1.55 -3.30 -8.25
CA MET A 84 1.25 -3.73 -6.87
C MET A 84 2.00 -5.00 -6.46
N ILE A 85 2.21 -5.95 -7.37
CA ILE A 85 3.03 -7.15 -7.09
C ILE A 85 4.48 -6.75 -6.79
N GLY A 86 5.07 -5.87 -7.61
CA GLY A 86 6.43 -5.38 -7.40
C GLY A 86 6.56 -4.61 -6.09
N GLU A 87 5.59 -3.75 -5.79
CA GLU A 87 5.56 -2.98 -4.54
C GLU A 87 5.40 -3.88 -3.31
N TYR A 88 4.52 -4.89 -3.39
CA TYR A 88 4.33 -5.85 -2.30
C TYR A 88 5.60 -6.67 -2.05
N ALA A 89 6.27 -7.14 -3.11
CA ALA A 89 7.54 -7.85 -3.00
C ALA A 89 8.64 -6.98 -2.36
N ARG A 90 8.73 -5.70 -2.74
CA ARG A 90 9.65 -4.73 -2.11
C ARG A 90 9.41 -4.64 -0.60
N HIS A 91 8.15 -4.49 -0.18
CA HIS A 91 7.80 -4.42 1.24
C HIS A 91 8.05 -5.74 1.99
N CYS A 92 7.78 -6.89 1.38
CA CYS A 92 8.11 -8.18 1.98
C CYS A 92 9.62 -8.31 2.23
N GLY A 93 10.46 -7.86 1.28
CA GLY A 93 11.92 -7.84 1.48
C GLY A 93 12.34 -6.94 2.63
N HIS A 94 11.75 -5.74 2.76
CA HIS A 94 12.01 -4.87 3.92
C HIS A 94 11.56 -5.49 5.25
N ALA A 95 10.38 -6.10 5.28
CA ALA A 95 9.86 -6.77 6.47
C ALA A 95 10.73 -7.96 6.88
N ASP A 96 11.29 -8.69 5.91
CA ASP A 96 12.23 -9.77 6.17
C ASP A 96 13.48 -9.27 6.87
N LEU A 97 14.12 -8.20 6.37
CA LEU A 97 15.28 -7.58 7.04
C LEU A 97 14.98 -7.18 8.49
N VAL A 98 13.78 -6.64 8.76
CA VAL A 98 13.35 -6.31 10.14
C VAL A 98 13.23 -7.58 10.98
N ARG A 99 12.56 -8.62 10.46
CA ARG A 99 12.42 -9.91 11.14
C ARG A 99 13.79 -10.53 11.45
N GLU A 100 14.71 -10.57 10.48
CA GLU A 100 16.08 -11.11 10.66
C GLU A 100 16.82 -10.39 11.80
N ARG A 101 16.60 -9.08 11.98
CA ARG A 101 17.17 -8.32 13.09
C ARG A 101 16.52 -8.59 14.44
N VAL A 102 15.25 -8.96 14.45
CA VAL A 102 14.50 -9.28 15.68
C VAL A 102 14.82 -10.69 16.17
N ASP A 103 14.85 -11.68 15.27
CA ASP A 103 14.97 -13.10 15.64
C ASP A 103 16.35 -13.74 15.35
N GLY A 104 17.24 -13.02 14.66
CA GLY A 104 18.60 -13.47 14.34
C GLY A 104 18.70 -14.56 13.26
N ARG A 105 17.59 -14.97 12.63
CA ARG A 105 17.58 -15.99 11.56
C ARG A 105 17.61 -15.29 10.20
N THR A 106 18.57 -15.67 9.35
CA THR A 106 18.70 -15.11 7.99
C THR A 106 18.02 -15.98 6.93
N GLY A 107 17.45 -15.35 5.92
CA GLY A 107 16.79 -16.01 4.81
C GLY A 107 15.41 -16.58 5.13
N VAL A 108 14.83 -17.25 4.13
CA VAL A 108 13.54 -17.96 4.17
C VAL A 108 13.76 -19.45 4.35
#